data_AF-A0A418DG74-F1
#
_entry.id   AF-A0A418DG74-F1
#
_cell.length_a   1.000
_cell.length_b   1.000
_cell.length_c   1.000
_cell.angle_alpha   90.00
_cell.angle_beta   90.00
_cell.angle_gamma   90.00
#
_symmetry.space_group_name_H-M   'P 1'
#
loop_
_entity.id
_entity.type
_entity.pdbx_description
1 polymer ?
#
loop_
_entity_poly.entity_id
_entity_poly.type
_entity_poly.pdbx_seq_one_letter_code
_entity_poly.pdbx_strand_id
1 'polypeptide(L)'
;NFYSVGAIKRVLDGMSMTKLNTFHWHFTDTNSFPIEIIVWPDFSLICRIYGEFDALFDADVVHMGGDEVHFGCWNMTDSITDGMASRESADFIALWGEFQTKAHALLVQIHNRKVPATRKKVMIWTSDLTHPSWIQRYLAPHDYVIQIWDSTATSASSAATFAKLGYHVVLSNYDKWYLDCGHGNWLTNGTSWCDPFKSWQVVYGVDMYAGLTPDLHPFVLGGESKFTNCIIVFSSDISLWFLV
;
A
#
# COMPACT_ATOMS: atom_id res chain seq x y z
N ASN A 1 -8.53 -11.26 -8.12
CA ASN A 1 -8.83 -12.71 -7.97
C ASN A 1 -9.30 -12.99 -6.56
N PHE A 2 -10.22 -13.96 -6.38
CA PHE A 2 -10.71 -14.34 -5.04
C PHE A 2 -9.82 -15.41 -4.39
N TYR A 3 -9.53 -15.25 -3.10
CA TYR A 3 -8.89 -16.25 -2.26
C TYR A 3 -9.89 -16.76 -1.21
N SER A 4 -10.04 -18.08 -1.10
CA SER A 4 -10.90 -18.64 -0.07
C SER A 4 -10.31 -18.39 1.33
N VAL A 5 -11.17 -18.31 2.35
CA VAL A 5 -10.73 -18.20 3.75
C VAL A 5 -9.77 -19.33 4.13
N GLY A 6 -9.99 -20.55 3.60
CA GLY A 6 -9.09 -21.67 3.80
C GLY A 6 -7.70 -21.46 3.18
N ALA A 7 -7.61 -20.82 2.01
CA ALA A 7 -6.31 -20.45 1.42
C ALA A 7 -5.60 -19.37 2.25
N ILE A 8 -6.33 -18.33 2.68
CA ILE A 8 -5.77 -17.27 3.54
C ILE A 8 -5.22 -17.87 4.84
N LYS A 9 -5.96 -18.78 5.49
CA LYS A 9 -5.48 -19.47 6.70
C LYS A 9 -4.20 -20.27 6.47
N ARG A 10 -4.05 -20.95 5.33
CA ARG A 10 -2.80 -21.65 4.99
C ARG A 10 -1.63 -20.67 4.88
N VAL A 11 -1.84 -19.51 4.27
CA VAL A 11 -0.82 -18.44 4.21
C VAL A 11 -0.44 -17.98 5.62
N LEU A 12 -1.42 -17.76 6.51
CA LEU A 12 -1.14 -17.40 7.90
C LEU A 12 -0.38 -18.49 8.67
N ASP A 13 -0.71 -19.77 8.43
CA ASP A 13 -0.05 -20.90 9.08
C ASP A 13 1.45 -20.93 8.77
N GLY A 14 1.83 -20.85 7.49
CA GLY A 14 3.26 -20.88 7.18
C GLY A 14 3.96 -19.53 7.40
N MET A 15 3.27 -18.39 7.41
CA MET A 15 3.82 -17.15 7.95
C MET A 15 4.22 -17.33 9.43
N SER A 16 3.37 -17.99 10.21
CA SER A 16 3.67 -18.34 11.60
C SER A 16 4.89 -19.26 11.70
N MET A 17 5.02 -20.24 10.80
CA MET A 17 6.19 -21.14 10.75
C MET A 17 7.51 -20.41 10.45
N THR A 18 7.46 -19.33 9.64
CA THR A 18 8.65 -18.53 9.26
C THR A 18 8.82 -17.26 10.10
N LYS A 19 7.99 -17.07 11.14
CA LYS A 19 7.97 -15.91 12.04
C LYS A 19 7.65 -14.57 11.35
N LEU A 20 7.00 -14.60 10.20
CA LEU A 20 6.36 -13.41 9.63
C LEU A 20 5.18 -13.00 10.53
N ASN A 21 5.06 -11.70 10.81
CA ASN A 21 4.15 -11.18 11.83
C ASN A 21 3.05 -10.25 11.30
N THR A 22 3.12 -9.88 10.02
CA THR A 22 2.20 -8.90 9.41
C THR A 22 1.60 -9.48 8.14
N PHE A 23 0.28 -9.66 8.13
CA PHE A 23 -0.47 -10.02 6.93
C PHE A 23 -1.17 -8.77 6.39
N HIS A 24 -0.58 -8.13 5.38
CA HIS A 24 -1.20 -7.03 4.69
C HIS A 24 -2.21 -7.56 3.67
N TRP A 25 -3.49 -7.37 3.97
CA TRP A 25 -4.58 -7.82 3.10
C TRP A 25 -5.08 -6.69 2.19
N HIS A 26 -4.64 -6.70 0.92
CA HIS A 26 -5.24 -5.88 -0.14
C HIS A 26 -6.56 -6.50 -0.59
N PHE A 27 -7.67 -6.08 0.02
CA PHE A 27 -8.96 -6.77 -0.13
C PHE A 27 -9.85 -6.19 -1.24
N THR A 28 -9.63 -4.95 -1.67
CA THR A 28 -10.43 -4.30 -2.74
C THR A 28 -9.54 -3.73 -3.83
N ASP A 29 -10.02 -3.85 -5.06
CA ASP A 29 -9.45 -3.18 -6.23
C ASP A 29 -10.57 -2.85 -7.22
N THR A 30 -10.24 -2.15 -8.30
CA THR A 30 -11.13 -1.89 -9.45
C THR A 30 -11.86 -3.14 -9.96
N ASN A 31 -11.22 -4.31 -9.89
CA ASN A 31 -11.80 -5.57 -10.38
C ASN A 31 -12.85 -6.20 -9.46
N SER A 32 -12.86 -5.91 -8.16
CA SER A 32 -13.81 -6.53 -7.21
C SER A 32 -13.85 -5.87 -5.83
N PHE A 33 -15.04 -5.90 -5.21
CA PHE A 33 -15.26 -5.60 -3.80
C PHE A 33 -15.81 -6.85 -3.09
N PRO A 34 -14.93 -7.74 -2.55
CA PRO A 34 -15.33 -9.06 -2.05
C PRO A 34 -15.80 -9.07 -0.58
N ILE A 35 -15.81 -7.92 0.10
CA ILE A 35 -16.27 -7.79 1.48
C ILE A 35 -17.74 -7.36 1.50
N GLU A 36 -18.57 -8.13 2.19
CA GLU A 36 -19.98 -7.81 2.37
C GLU A 36 -20.14 -6.72 3.45
N ILE A 37 -20.78 -5.62 3.10
CA ILE A 37 -21.10 -4.48 3.99
C ILE A 37 -22.64 -4.37 4.04
N ILE A 38 -23.24 -4.68 5.19
CA ILE A 38 -24.70 -4.91 5.33
C ILE A 38 -25.39 -3.69 5.96
N VAL A 39 -25.68 -2.59 5.24
CA VAL A 39 -26.68 -1.58 5.68
C VAL A 39 -27.14 -0.54 4.63
N TRP A 40 -28.41 -0.10 4.76
CA TRP A 40 -29.21 0.81 3.91
C TRP A 40 -28.71 2.28 3.79
N PRO A 41 -29.14 3.03 2.74
CA PRO A 41 -28.41 4.16 2.17
C PRO A 41 -28.76 5.48 2.86
N ASP A 42 -27.83 6.03 3.65
CA ASP A 42 -27.45 7.45 3.59
C ASP A 42 -26.27 7.75 4.54
N PHE A 43 -25.43 8.71 4.14
CA PHE A 43 -24.24 9.29 4.77
C PHE A 43 -22.90 8.49 4.74
N SER A 44 -22.05 8.99 3.82
CA SER A 44 -20.65 8.70 3.44
C SER A 44 -20.18 7.24 3.50
N LEU A 45 -20.20 6.59 2.34
CA LEU A 45 -19.68 5.22 2.10
C LEU A 45 -18.31 4.98 2.75
N ILE A 46 -17.37 5.92 2.63
CA ILE A 46 -16.02 5.82 3.22
C ILE A 46 -16.07 5.77 4.75
N CYS A 47 -16.97 6.52 5.39
CA CYS A 47 -17.13 6.50 6.85
C CYS A 47 -17.57 5.11 7.33
N ARG A 48 -18.52 4.51 6.62
CA ARG A 48 -19.04 3.18 6.95
C ARG A 48 -18.00 2.10 6.74
N ILE A 49 -17.32 2.13 5.59
CA ILE A 49 -16.18 1.27 5.28
C ILE A 49 -15.18 1.34 6.44
N TYR A 50 -14.65 2.52 6.77
CA TYR A 50 -13.67 2.66 7.85
C TYR A 50 -14.20 2.23 9.22
N GLY A 51 -15.48 2.48 9.52
CA GLY A 51 -16.13 2.04 10.75
C GLY A 51 -16.20 0.52 10.89
N GLU A 52 -16.62 -0.19 9.84
CA GLU A 52 -16.68 -1.65 9.86
C GLU A 52 -15.27 -2.27 9.86
N PHE A 53 -14.32 -1.70 9.12
CA PHE A 53 -12.93 -2.17 9.15
C PHE A 53 -12.28 -1.98 10.52
N ASP A 54 -12.45 -0.82 11.16
CA ASP A 54 -11.96 -0.57 12.51
C ASP A 54 -12.64 -1.49 13.54
N ALA A 55 -13.89 -1.89 13.32
CA ALA A 55 -14.60 -2.84 14.17
C ALA A 55 -14.09 -4.28 13.99
N LEU A 56 -13.84 -4.71 12.75
CA LEU A 56 -13.44 -6.07 12.39
C LEU A 56 -11.96 -6.36 12.66
N PHE A 57 -11.08 -5.37 12.49
CA PHE A 57 -9.64 -5.54 12.56
C PHE A 57 -9.01 -4.65 13.64
N ASP A 58 -8.40 -5.30 14.64
CA ASP A 58 -7.59 -4.61 15.66
C ASP A 58 -6.14 -4.41 15.17
N ALA A 59 -5.98 -3.64 14.09
CA ALA A 59 -4.68 -3.35 13.50
C ALA A 59 -4.18 -1.94 13.86
N ASP A 60 -2.92 -1.79 14.28
CA ASP A 60 -2.34 -0.47 14.61
C ASP A 60 -2.19 0.46 13.39
N VAL A 61 -2.13 -0.12 12.20
CA VAL A 61 -1.92 0.55 10.93
C VAL A 61 -3.03 0.20 9.95
N VAL A 62 -3.56 1.21 9.25
CA VAL A 62 -4.51 1.03 8.14
C VAL A 62 -3.83 1.46 6.84
N HIS A 63 -3.78 0.56 5.86
CA HIS A 63 -3.25 0.90 4.54
C HIS A 63 -4.34 1.59 3.70
N MET A 64 -4.06 2.79 3.17
CA MET A 64 -5.01 3.57 2.34
C MET A 64 -4.71 3.54 0.84
N GLY A 65 -3.68 2.78 0.43
CA GLY A 65 -3.30 2.65 -0.97
C GLY A 65 -2.52 3.87 -1.41
N GLY A 66 -3.16 4.75 -2.19
CA GLY A 66 -2.56 6.00 -2.66
C GLY A 66 -1.51 5.84 -3.75
N ASP A 67 -1.63 4.77 -4.53
CA ASP A 67 -0.82 4.45 -5.71
C ASP A 67 -1.54 4.83 -7.01
N GLU A 68 -0.73 5.13 -8.03
CA GLU A 68 -1.13 5.19 -9.45
C GLU A 68 -2.38 6.04 -9.78
N VAL A 69 -2.59 7.17 -9.09
CA VAL A 69 -3.68 8.10 -9.41
C VAL A 69 -3.46 8.71 -10.80
N HIS A 70 -4.31 8.32 -11.75
CA HIS A 70 -4.22 8.81 -13.12
C HIS A 70 -5.00 10.12 -13.32
N PHE A 71 -4.30 11.26 -13.39
CA PHE A 71 -4.94 12.58 -13.55
C PHE A 71 -5.75 12.73 -14.85
N GLY A 72 -5.43 11.96 -15.90
CA GLY A 72 -6.24 11.93 -17.13
C GLY A 72 -7.69 11.51 -16.86
N CYS A 73 -7.91 10.58 -15.92
CA CYS A 73 -9.25 10.15 -15.50
C CYS A 73 -10.05 11.31 -14.87
N TRP A 74 -9.40 12.06 -13.97
CA TRP A 74 -10.02 13.21 -13.30
C TRP A 74 -10.26 14.36 -14.27
N ASN A 75 -9.34 14.60 -15.20
CA ASN A 75 -9.45 15.66 -16.19
C ASN A 75 -10.61 15.44 -17.19
N MET A 76 -11.08 14.20 -17.35
CA MET A 76 -12.25 13.88 -18.17
C MET A 76 -13.60 14.08 -17.44
N THR A 77 -13.58 14.43 -16.15
CA THR A 77 -14.79 14.55 -15.33
C THR A 77 -15.12 16.01 -15.06
N ASP A 78 -16.21 16.51 -15.64
CA ASP A 78 -16.62 17.91 -15.51
C ASP A 78 -16.81 18.32 -14.05
N SER A 79 -17.47 17.51 -13.22
CA SER A 79 -17.68 17.84 -11.80
C SER A 79 -16.41 17.93 -10.96
N ILE A 80 -15.27 17.42 -11.46
CA ILE A 80 -13.96 17.53 -10.80
C ILE A 80 -13.22 18.76 -11.31
N THR A 81 -13.33 19.03 -12.61
CA THR A 81 -12.57 20.10 -13.26
C THR A 81 -13.31 21.44 -13.28
N ASP A 82 -14.60 21.45 -12.98
CA ASP A 82 -15.40 22.65 -12.80
C ASP A 82 -14.90 23.42 -11.56
N GLY A 83 -14.42 24.64 -11.78
CA GLY A 83 -13.77 25.46 -10.75
C GLY A 83 -12.25 25.25 -10.58
N MET A 84 -11.61 24.36 -11.33
CA MET A 84 -10.14 24.29 -11.37
C MET A 84 -9.56 25.42 -12.22
N ALA A 85 -8.56 26.13 -11.69
CA ALA A 85 -7.98 27.30 -12.34
C ALA A 85 -7.12 26.95 -13.57
N SER A 86 -6.23 25.95 -13.45
CA SER A 86 -5.26 25.62 -14.52
C SER A 86 -5.37 24.20 -15.04
N ARG A 87 -5.88 23.25 -14.23
CA ARG A 87 -5.92 21.81 -14.53
C ARG A 87 -4.52 21.24 -14.77
N GLU A 88 -3.50 21.86 -14.19
CA GLU A 88 -2.13 21.35 -14.18
C GLU A 88 -2.00 20.25 -13.13
N SER A 89 -0.93 19.44 -13.21
CA SER A 89 -0.69 18.34 -12.26
C SER A 89 -0.71 18.79 -10.80
N ALA A 90 -0.27 20.01 -10.50
CA ALA A 90 -0.30 20.56 -9.14
C ALA A 90 -1.72 20.76 -8.60
N ASP A 91 -2.70 21.11 -9.46
CA ASP A 91 -4.10 21.26 -9.07
C ASP A 91 -4.70 19.90 -8.69
N PHE A 92 -4.39 18.85 -9.47
CA PHE A 92 -4.84 17.49 -9.18
C PHE A 92 -4.14 16.91 -7.93
N ILE A 93 -2.86 17.19 -7.71
CA ILE A 93 -2.17 16.82 -6.46
C ILE A 93 -2.81 17.53 -5.26
N ALA A 94 -3.20 18.79 -5.39
CA ALA A 94 -3.90 19.50 -4.33
C ALA A 94 -5.25 18.86 -4.00
N LEU A 95 -6.04 18.52 -5.03
CA LEU A 95 -7.31 17.80 -4.86
C LEU A 95 -7.10 16.44 -4.18
N TRP A 96 -6.08 15.69 -4.60
CA TRP A 96 -5.73 14.41 -4.00
C TRP A 96 -5.30 14.57 -2.54
N GLY A 97 -4.46 15.55 -2.24
CA GLY A 97 -4.03 15.86 -0.88
C GLY A 97 -5.20 16.24 0.03
N GLU A 98 -6.17 17.01 -0.48
CA GLU A 98 -7.41 17.30 0.25
C GLU A 98 -8.25 16.06 0.51
N PHE A 99 -8.43 15.21 -0.51
CA PHE A 99 -9.15 13.94 -0.36
C PHE A 99 -8.49 13.08 0.72
N GLN A 100 -7.18 12.91 0.66
CA GLN A 100 -6.41 12.11 1.61
C GLN A 100 -6.50 12.69 3.03
N THR A 101 -6.41 14.02 3.17
CA THR A 101 -6.55 14.70 4.47
C THR A 101 -7.94 14.47 5.08
N LYS A 102 -9.01 14.57 4.27
CA LYS A 102 -10.39 14.33 4.70
C LYS A 102 -10.62 12.85 5.07
N ALA A 103 -10.09 11.93 4.28
CA ALA A 103 -10.19 10.48 4.53
C ALA A 103 -9.47 10.08 5.83
N HIS A 104 -8.26 10.59 6.06
CA HIS A 104 -7.52 10.36 7.30
C HIS A 104 -8.23 10.98 8.52
N ALA A 105 -8.72 12.22 8.40
CA ALA A 105 -9.49 12.85 9.48
C ALA A 105 -10.72 12.04 9.86
N LEU A 106 -11.40 11.44 8.88
CA LEU A 106 -12.54 10.56 9.09
C LEU A 106 -12.16 9.27 9.83
N LEU A 107 -11.08 8.60 9.43
CA LEU A 107 -10.55 7.42 10.15
C LEU A 107 -10.26 7.75 11.61
N VAL A 108 -9.57 8.87 11.86
CA VAL A 108 -9.23 9.33 13.21
C VAL A 108 -10.49 9.59 14.03
N GLN A 109 -11.50 10.25 13.46
CA GLN A 109 -12.76 10.51 14.15
C GLN A 109 -13.50 9.22 14.52
N ILE A 110 -13.53 8.24 13.62
CA ILE A 110 -14.17 6.93 13.85
C ILE A 110 -13.44 6.18 14.96
N HIS A 111 -12.12 6.07 14.86
CA HIS A 111 -11.31 5.34 15.83
C HIS A 111 -11.37 5.98 17.22
N ASN A 112 -11.24 7.30 17.32
CA ASN A 112 -11.28 8.02 18.60
C ASN A 112 -12.62 7.86 19.34
N ARG A 113 -13.73 7.57 18.64
CA ARG A 113 -15.02 7.27 19.27
C ARG A 113 -15.02 5.89 19.94
N LYS A 114 -14.27 4.93 19.40
CA LYS A 114 -14.17 3.56 19.91
C LYS A 114 -13.11 3.44 21.00
N VAL A 115 -11.92 4.01 20.77
CA VAL A 115 -10.79 3.97 21.70
C VAL A 115 -10.23 5.37 21.85
N PRO A 116 -10.64 6.11 22.90
CA PRO A 116 -10.14 7.46 23.15
C PRO A 116 -8.64 7.46 23.42
N ALA A 117 -7.94 8.50 22.95
CA ALA A 117 -6.51 8.74 23.14
C ALA A 117 -5.54 7.77 22.42
N THR A 118 -6.03 6.86 21.58
CA THR A 118 -5.20 6.10 20.63
C THR A 118 -5.34 6.65 19.22
N ARG A 119 -4.31 6.46 18.40
CA ARG A 119 -4.31 6.94 17.02
C ARG A 119 -3.76 5.86 16.11
N LYS A 120 -4.59 5.39 15.18
CA LYS A 120 -4.13 4.50 14.11
C LYS A 120 -3.22 5.26 13.16
N LYS A 121 -2.12 4.62 12.76
CA LYS A 121 -1.27 5.14 11.68
C LYS A 121 -1.86 4.76 10.34
N VAL A 122 -1.55 5.54 9.32
CA VAL A 122 -1.90 5.26 7.94
C VAL A 122 -0.66 4.84 7.17
N MET A 123 -0.74 3.77 6.39
CA MET A 123 0.29 3.43 5.41
C MET A 123 -0.17 3.83 4.00
N ILE A 124 0.74 4.38 3.20
CA ILE A 124 0.48 4.80 1.82
C ILE A 124 1.68 4.46 0.92
N TRP A 125 1.41 4.14 -0.34
CA TRP A 125 2.41 3.83 -1.35
C TRP A 125 3.22 5.06 -1.76
N THR A 126 4.46 4.84 -2.19
CA THR A 126 5.19 5.85 -2.97
C THR A 126 4.45 6.17 -4.28
N SER A 127 4.17 7.45 -4.47
CA SER A 127 3.40 8.04 -5.58
C SER A 127 3.64 9.55 -5.71
N ASP A 128 2.99 10.21 -6.66
CA ASP A 128 3.11 11.67 -6.86
C ASP A 128 2.72 12.47 -5.60
N LEU A 129 1.75 12.00 -4.80
CA LEU A 129 1.36 12.65 -3.55
C LEU A 129 2.46 12.58 -2.49
N THR A 130 3.24 11.50 -2.48
CA THR A 130 4.37 11.32 -1.55
C THR A 130 5.64 12.02 -2.02
N HIS A 131 5.63 12.70 -3.17
CA HIS A 131 6.80 13.44 -3.62
C HIS A 131 7.25 14.46 -2.55
N PRO A 132 8.56 14.67 -2.32
CA PRO A 132 9.07 15.54 -1.25
C PRO A 132 8.52 16.97 -1.26
N SER A 133 8.14 17.50 -2.43
CA SER A 133 7.51 18.83 -2.58
C SER A 133 6.12 18.94 -1.95
N TRP A 134 5.40 17.83 -1.77
CA TRP A 134 3.99 17.82 -1.36
C TRP A 134 3.75 17.06 -0.06
N ILE A 135 4.57 16.04 0.21
CA ILE A 135 4.30 15.07 1.27
C ILE A 135 4.04 15.71 2.62
N GLN A 136 4.89 16.63 3.09
CA GLN A 136 4.73 17.29 4.39
C GLN A 136 3.55 18.28 4.46
N ARG A 137 2.96 18.65 3.32
CA ARG A 137 1.76 19.51 3.28
C ARG A 137 0.50 18.74 3.61
N TYR A 138 0.41 17.46 3.20
CA TYR A 138 -0.82 16.67 3.29
C TYR A 138 -0.70 15.48 4.24
N LEU A 139 0.49 14.92 4.38
CA LEU A 139 0.77 13.72 5.15
C LEU A 139 1.68 14.12 6.31
N ALA A 140 1.22 14.02 7.56
CA ALA A 140 2.08 14.35 8.69
C ALA A 140 2.99 13.14 9.05
N PRO A 141 4.30 13.31 9.26
CA PRO A 141 5.21 12.18 9.49
C PRO A 141 4.87 11.30 10.70
N HIS A 142 4.21 11.86 11.71
CA HIS A 142 3.78 11.11 12.90
C HIS A 142 2.58 10.18 12.65
N ASP A 143 1.83 10.44 11.57
CA ASP A 143 0.59 9.74 11.21
C ASP A 143 0.80 8.71 10.10
N TYR A 144 1.80 8.95 9.26
CA TYR A 144 1.99 8.20 8.03
C TYR A 144 3.25 7.35 8.04
N VAL A 145 3.11 6.13 7.52
CA VAL A 145 4.20 5.23 7.13
C VAL A 145 4.21 5.14 5.61
N ILE A 146 5.38 5.21 4.98
CA ILE A 146 5.51 5.19 3.53
C ILE A 146 5.94 3.80 3.07
N GLN A 147 5.15 3.14 2.23
CA GLN A 147 5.51 1.87 1.62
C GLN A 147 6.16 2.11 0.25
N ILE A 148 7.46 1.80 0.16
CA ILE A 148 8.30 2.09 -1.01
C ILE A 148 8.32 0.87 -1.92
N TRP A 149 7.82 1.02 -3.14
CA TRP A 149 7.84 -0.06 -4.12
C TRP A 149 8.88 0.11 -5.23
N ASP A 150 9.68 1.18 -5.20
CA ASP A 150 10.76 1.47 -6.14
C ASP A 150 11.77 0.32 -6.29
N SER A 151 12.58 0.36 -7.35
CA SER A 151 13.67 -0.61 -7.53
C SER A 151 14.72 -0.53 -6.40
N THR A 152 15.46 -1.61 -6.14
CA THR A 152 16.56 -1.58 -5.18
C THR A 152 17.62 -0.52 -5.50
N ALA A 153 17.81 -0.17 -6.77
CA ALA A 153 18.75 0.87 -7.20
C ALA A 153 18.39 2.28 -6.71
N THR A 154 17.11 2.56 -6.50
CA THR A 154 16.59 3.88 -6.09
C THR A 154 16.03 3.89 -4.68
N SER A 155 15.67 2.72 -4.14
CA SER A 155 15.04 2.56 -2.83
C SER A 155 15.82 3.19 -1.68
N ALA A 156 17.15 3.07 -1.67
CA ALA A 156 17.99 3.67 -0.63
C ALA A 156 17.86 5.20 -0.61
N SER A 157 17.84 5.84 -1.79
CA SER A 157 17.64 7.28 -1.88
C SER A 157 16.24 7.72 -1.45
N SER A 158 15.21 6.97 -1.82
CA SER A 158 13.83 7.23 -1.42
C SER A 158 13.66 7.07 0.09
N ALA A 159 14.12 5.95 0.65
CA ALA A 159 14.12 5.68 2.08
C ALA A 159 14.88 6.74 2.88
N ALA A 160 16.08 7.13 2.43
CA ALA A 160 16.85 8.19 3.08
C ALA A 160 16.13 9.53 3.03
N THR A 161 15.46 9.86 1.92
CA THR A 161 14.69 11.10 1.78
C THR A 161 13.51 11.13 2.77
N PHE A 162 12.72 10.05 2.81
CA PHE A 162 11.59 9.95 3.74
C PHE A 162 12.03 9.93 5.21
N ALA A 163 13.08 9.19 5.55
CA ALA A 163 13.64 9.15 6.89
C ALA A 163 14.11 10.54 7.36
N LYS A 164 14.81 11.30 6.50
CA LYS A 164 15.23 12.68 6.79
C LYS A 164 14.06 13.65 6.99
N LEU A 165 12.92 13.38 6.37
CA LEU A 165 11.68 14.13 6.55
C LEU A 165 10.86 13.64 7.77
N GLY A 166 11.34 12.62 8.49
CA GLY A 166 10.75 12.08 9.71
C GLY A 166 9.77 10.92 9.52
N TYR A 167 9.64 10.38 8.31
CA TYR A 167 8.73 9.27 8.03
C TYR A 167 9.40 7.92 8.28
N HIS A 168 8.61 6.99 8.80
CA HIS A 168 8.99 5.59 8.80
C HIS A 168 8.64 4.97 7.45
N VAL A 169 9.42 3.96 7.03
CA VAL A 169 9.29 3.32 5.73
C VAL A 169 9.19 1.81 5.84
N VAL A 170 8.43 1.21 4.93
CA VAL A 170 8.41 -0.24 4.67
C VAL A 170 8.84 -0.45 3.22
N LEU A 171 9.76 -1.38 3.00
CA LEU A 171 10.33 -1.64 1.68
C LEU A 171 9.58 -2.78 0.98
N SER A 172 9.23 -2.60 -0.29
CA SER A 172 8.52 -3.57 -1.13
C SER A 172 9.03 -3.53 -2.56
N ASN A 173 10.36 -3.59 -2.75
CA ASN A 173 11.00 -3.29 -4.03
C ASN A 173 10.55 -4.22 -5.17
N TYR A 174 10.05 -3.65 -6.28
CA TYR A 174 9.48 -4.44 -7.38
C TYR A 174 10.46 -5.38 -8.07
N ASP A 175 11.74 -5.04 -8.11
CA ASP A 175 12.76 -5.85 -8.76
C ASP A 175 13.20 -7.05 -7.91
N LYS A 176 12.73 -7.17 -6.66
CA LYS A 176 13.11 -8.24 -5.72
C LYS A 176 11.95 -8.95 -5.04
N TRP A 177 10.93 -8.21 -4.59
CA TRP A 177 9.90 -8.70 -3.67
C TRP A 177 8.48 -8.72 -4.24
N TYR A 178 8.31 -8.41 -5.53
CA TYR A 178 7.07 -8.71 -6.24
C TYR A 178 7.13 -10.15 -6.76
N LEU A 179 6.36 -11.02 -6.12
CA LEU A 179 6.36 -12.47 -6.37
C LEU A 179 5.45 -12.86 -7.55
N ASP A 180 4.71 -11.92 -8.13
CA ASP A 180 3.87 -12.09 -9.31
C ASP A 180 4.62 -11.90 -10.64
N CYS A 181 5.87 -11.42 -10.59
CA CYS A 181 6.71 -11.23 -11.77
C CYS A 181 7.13 -12.55 -12.41
N GLY A 182 7.33 -12.55 -13.73
CA GLY A 182 7.86 -13.70 -14.48
C GLY A 182 6.83 -14.74 -14.89
N HIS A 183 5.54 -14.46 -14.70
CA HIS A 183 4.43 -15.34 -15.11
C HIS A 183 3.79 -14.94 -16.45
N GLY A 184 4.43 -14.01 -17.19
CA GLY A 184 3.92 -13.48 -18.46
C GLY A 184 2.97 -12.28 -18.29
N ASN A 185 2.64 -11.65 -19.41
CA ASN A 185 1.68 -10.55 -19.45
C ASN A 185 0.26 -11.08 -19.61
N TRP A 186 -0.69 -10.54 -18.85
CA TRP A 186 -2.08 -10.97 -18.88
C TRP A 186 -2.93 -10.28 -19.96
N LEU A 187 -2.46 -9.16 -20.52
CA LEU A 187 -3.11 -8.40 -21.60
C LEU A 187 -2.52 -8.70 -22.98
N THR A 188 -1.22 -9.00 -23.03
CA THR A 188 -0.48 -9.18 -24.28
C THR A 188 0.27 -10.50 -24.28
N ASN A 189 0.68 -10.97 -25.45
CA ASN A 189 1.52 -12.16 -25.55
C ASN A 189 2.98 -11.74 -25.32
N GLY A 190 3.44 -11.73 -24.07
CA GLY A 190 4.76 -11.22 -23.69
C GLY A 190 5.12 -11.45 -22.22
N THR A 191 6.21 -10.84 -21.77
CA THR A 191 6.68 -10.87 -20.38
C THR A 191 5.86 -9.94 -19.48
N SER A 192 5.75 -10.29 -18.20
CA SER A 192 5.20 -9.38 -17.19
C SER A 192 6.03 -8.09 -17.11
N TRP A 193 5.42 -7.01 -16.61
CA TRP A 193 6.05 -5.69 -16.54
C TRP A 193 7.27 -5.65 -15.61
N CYS A 194 7.35 -6.55 -14.64
CA CYS A 194 8.40 -6.62 -13.62
C CYS A 194 9.29 -7.87 -13.76
N ASP A 195 9.31 -8.51 -14.93
CA ASP A 195 10.19 -9.64 -15.24
C ASP A 195 11.67 -9.38 -14.86
N PRO A 196 12.45 -10.42 -14.54
CA PRO A 196 12.11 -11.85 -14.54
C PRO A 196 11.44 -12.31 -13.23
N PHE A 197 11.10 -13.60 -13.14
CA PHE A 197 10.69 -14.26 -11.89
C PHE A 197 11.73 -14.06 -10.78
N LYS A 198 11.27 -13.83 -9.54
CA LYS A 198 12.13 -13.59 -8.37
C LYS A 198 12.34 -14.90 -7.62
N SER A 199 13.51 -15.50 -7.76
CA SER A 199 13.87 -16.68 -6.98
C SER A 199 14.09 -16.34 -5.50
N TRP A 200 14.07 -17.35 -4.63
CA TRP A 200 14.37 -17.17 -3.20
C TRP A 200 15.73 -16.50 -2.96
N GLN A 201 16.73 -16.76 -3.83
CA GLN A 201 18.05 -16.13 -3.74
C GLN A 201 17.99 -14.62 -4.02
N VAL A 202 17.14 -14.21 -4.97
CA VAL A 202 16.92 -12.79 -5.29
C VAL A 202 16.24 -12.08 -4.12
N VAL A 203 15.22 -12.71 -3.53
CA VAL A 203 14.47 -12.19 -2.37
C VAL A 203 15.39 -12.08 -1.14
N TYR A 204 16.18 -13.12 -0.87
CA TYR A 204 17.06 -13.21 0.30
C TYR A 204 18.32 -12.34 0.19
N GLY A 205 18.77 -12.06 -1.04
CA GLY A 205 19.96 -11.24 -1.31
C GLY A 205 19.77 -9.75 -1.10
N VAL A 206 18.60 -9.30 -0.62
CA VAL A 206 18.32 -7.89 -0.38
C VAL A 206 18.85 -7.45 0.98
N ASP A 207 19.80 -6.51 0.95
CA ASP A 207 20.17 -5.74 2.14
C ASP A 207 19.31 -4.48 2.21
N MET A 208 18.37 -4.45 3.15
CA MET A 208 17.43 -3.33 3.38
C MET A 208 18.11 -2.03 3.80
N TYR A 209 19.35 -2.11 4.29
CA TYR A 209 20.11 -0.96 4.77
C TYR A 209 21.20 -0.55 3.80
N ALA A 210 21.31 -1.23 2.65
CA ALA A 210 22.30 -0.90 1.63
C ALA A 210 22.17 0.57 1.21
N GLY A 211 23.26 1.33 1.34
CA GLY A 211 23.30 2.76 1.01
C GLY A 211 22.66 3.69 2.04
N LEU A 212 22.13 3.18 3.16
CA LEU A 212 21.62 3.97 4.28
C LEU A 212 22.67 4.13 5.38
N THR A 213 22.81 5.33 5.90
CA THR A 213 23.64 5.59 7.07
C THR A 213 22.99 5.00 8.34
N PRO A 214 23.79 4.53 9.34
CA PRO A 214 23.23 3.84 10.52
C PRO A 214 22.21 4.63 11.34
N ASP A 215 22.28 5.96 11.33
CA ASP A 215 21.31 6.85 11.98
C ASP A 215 19.90 6.80 11.35
N LEU A 216 19.81 6.36 10.09
CA LEU A 216 18.53 6.22 9.37
C LEU A 216 17.91 4.82 9.51
N HIS A 217 18.66 3.83 9.99
CA HIS A 217 18.16 2.45 10.15
C HIS A 217 16.88 2.35 11.00
N PRO A 218 16.71 3.11 12.10
CA PRO A 218 15.49 3.06 12.91
C PRO A 218 14.21 3.50 12.17
N PHE A 219 14.33 4.21 11.05
CA PHE A 219 13.17 4.62 10.24
C PHE A 219 12.70 3.51 9.30
N VAL A 220 13.50 2.47 9.05
CA VAL A 220 13.11 1.31 8.25
C VAL A 220 12.44 0.28 9.15
N LEU A 221 11.12 0.13 9.03
CA LEU A 221 10.33 -0.79 9.86
C LEU A 221 10.47 -2.25 9.44
N GLY A 222 10.83 -2.48 8.17
CA GLY A 222 11.01 -3.81 7.61
C GLY A 222 10.74 -3.85 6.11
N GLY A 223 10.56 -5.07 5.60
CA GLY A 223 10.21 -5.34 4.21
C GLY A 223 8.91 -6.14 4.10
N GLU A 224 8.18 -5.94 3.02
CA GLU A 224 6.96 -6.68 2.70
C GLU A 224 7.01 -7.17 1.25
N SER A 225 6.85 -8.48 1.07
CA SER A 225 6.73 -9.11 -0.24
C SER A 225 5.31 -9.05 -0.75
N LYS A 226 5.16 -8.74 -2.04
CA LYS A 226 3.87 -8.54 -2.70
C LYS A 226 3.45 -9.72 -3.55
N PHE A 227 2.14 -9.83 -3.66
CA PHE A 227 1.48 -10.87 -4.43
C PHE A 227 0.19 -10.38 -5.07
N THR A 228 0.16 -10.21 -6.39
CA THR A 228 -1.04 -9.72 -7.10
C THR A 228 -1.29 -10.39 -8.46
N ASN A 229 -2.57 -10.38 -8.85
CA ASN A 229 -3.11 -10.57 -10.21
C ASN A 229 -2.91 -11.86 -11.02
N CYS A 230 -1.90 -12.69 -10.80
CA CYS A 230 -1.64 -13.82 -11.72
C CYS A 230 -1.64 -15.22 -11.09
N ILE A 231 -2.21 -15.38 -9.89
CA ILE A 231 -2.12 -16.66 -9.19
C ILE A 231 -3.51 -17.13 -8.74
N ILE A 232 -3.93 -18.24 -9.37
CA ILE A 232 -5.10 -19.04 -9.01
C ILE A 232 -4.76 -19.84 -7.75
N VAL A 233 -5.76 -20.17 -6.92
CA VAL A 233 -5.66 -20.87 -5.62
C VAL A 233 -4.68 -22.07 -5.57
N PHE A 234 -4.40 -22.72 -6.70
CA PHE A 234 -3.43 -23.82 -6.80
C PHE A 234 -1.95 -23.39 -6.80
N SER A 235 -1.62 -22.15 -7.20
CA SER A 235 -0.24 -21.66 -7.34
C SER A 235 0.19 -20.73 -6.21
N SER A 236 -0.72 -20.23 -5.35
CA SER A 236 -0.32 -19.33 -4.25
C SER A 236 0.50 -20.06 -3.20
N ASP A 237 0.15 -21.33 -2.94
CA ASP A 237 0.93 -22.19 -2.07
C ASP A 237 2.37 -22.38 -2.63
N ILE A 238 2.56 -22.51 -3.95
CA ILE A 238 3.91 -22.70 -4.52
C ILE A 238 4.74 -21.41 -4.45
N SER A 239 4.13 -20.24 -4.63
CA SER A 239 4.86 -18.97 -4.67
C SER A 239 5.28 -18.43 -3.29
N LEU A 240 4.68 -18.91 -2.21
CA LEU A 240 4.93 -18.42 -0.84
C LEU A 240 5.94 -19.27 -0.04
N TRP A 241 6.10 -20.56 -0.33
CA TRP A 241 6.71 -21.51 0.62
C TRP A 241 8.20 -21.87 0.41
N PHE A 242 8.99 -21.02 -0.25
CA PHE A 242 10.43 -21.28 -0.49
C PHE A 242 11.40 -20.49 0.43
N LEU A 243 11.02 -20.23 1.69
CA LEU A 243 11.91 -19.64 2.68
C LEU A 243 12.08 -20.61 3.86
N VAL A 244 13.23 -21.29 3.90
CA VAL A 244 13.75 -22.06 5.05
C VAL A 244 15.00 -21.36 5.57
#